data_AF-A0A2T1GIX5-F1
#
_entry.id   AF-A0A2T1GIX5-F1
#
_cell.length_a   1.000
_cell.length_b   1.000
_cell.length_c   1.000
_cell.angle_alpha   90.00
_cell.angle_beta   90.00
_cell.angle_gamma   90.00
#
_symmetry.space_group_name_H-M   'P 1'
#
loop_
_entity.id
_entity.type
_entity.pdbx_description
1 polymer ?
#
loop_
_entity_poly.entity_id
_entity_poly.type
_entity_poly.pdbx_seq_one_letter_code
_entity_poly.pdbx_strand_id
1 'polypeptide(L)'
;METLAFEKTAEQNFPLIINRCCYIVVNHWQMQPSGHPNIASLVHMLGNLHDVRMTYSRTVRRLRQLLQVYLQSDDYPKLRRLNAVLNGESSGKDTIGEKPLGTLISRYPYLYEHTLVSEERTFENVETIKRVQRNLRQEQETNLSHYLTYQVRRSRIKAQLGRDAANNLPAVTNPTLLSTKELGMAFGQFAGKAEGNSSYRDLSRGFVSQLEMQPIIKTFKGDLYDYIVSGVDGSYGRRSFNDRLYKAIYNISPERDYQPLDEIGLLRTCTHVLNHLVVESPNRPQHFVFMDMISNLGTVFTTGLLLKIVLICQKVKPLLESRLSILFNHYESSTCKGVPWLVKSLETWNVAGAIHFGKMDASSLNFLQSLGGIRE
;
A
#
# COMPACT_ATOMS: atom_id res chain seq x y z
N MET A 1 -33.74 -1.29 20.92
CA MET A 1 -33.55 -0.25 19.89
C MET A 1 -34.24 1.05 20.27
N GLU A 2 -35.53 1.05 20.64
CA GLU A 2 -36.21 2.30 21.03
C GLU A 2 -35.58 2.97 22.27
N THR A 3 -35.31 2.21 23.34
CA THR A 3 -34.65 2.73 24.56
C THR A 3 -33.29 3.35 24.27
N LEU A 4 -32.43 2.62 23.54
CA LEU A 4 -31.10 3.07 23.10
C LEU A 4 -31.15 4.35 22.23
N ALA A 5 -32.21 4.54 21.43
CA ALA A 5 -32.32 5.69 20.53
C ALA A 5 -32.58 7.02 21.27
N PHE A 6 -33.08 6.96 22.51
CA PHE A 6 -33.39 8.13 23.34
C PHE A 6 -32.40 8.35 24.49
N GLU A 7 -31.34 7.55 24.59
CA GLU A 7 -30.26 7.77 25.55
C GLU A 7 -29.46 9.03 25.21
N LYS A 8 -28.88 9.68 26.23
CA LYS A 8 -28.04 10.88 26.06
C LYS A 8 -26.80 10.62 25.19
N THR A 9 -26.29 9.39 25.23
CA THR A 9 -25.11 8.93 24.48
C THR A 9 -25.47 8.29 23.14
N ALA A 10 -26.75 8.32 22.73
CA ALA A 10 -27.22 7.64 21.52
C ALA A 10 -26.50 8.09 20.25
N GLU A 11 -26.17 9.38 20.12
CA GLU A 11 -25.45 9.90 18.94
C GLU A 11 -24.01 9.39 18.83
N GLN A 12 -23.40 9.04 19.96
CA GLN A 12 -22.06 8.45 19.99
C GLN A 12 -22.11 6.93 19.82
N ASN A 13 -23.04 6.25 20.50
CA ASN A 13 -23.10 4.79 20.55
C ASN A 13 -23.81 4.16 19.34
N PHE A 14 -24.81 4.84 18.77
CA PHE A 14 -25.62 4.26 17.69
C PHE A 14 -24.82 4.00 16.41
N PRO A 15 -23.93 4.92 15.93
CA PRO A 15 -23.08 4.63 14.77
C PRO A 15 -22.23 3.38 14.97
N LEU A 16 -21.66 3.21 16.16
CA LEU A 16 -20.84 2.06 16.54
C LEU A 16 -21.62 0.74 16.49
N ILE A 17 -22.82 0.74 17.10
CA ILE A 17 -23.72 -0.42 17.10
C ILE A 17 -24.12 -0.80 15.67
N ILE A 18 -24.57 0.17 14.86
CA ILE A 18 -24.96 -0.09 13.47
C ILE A 18 -23.79 -0.61 12.65
N ASN A 19 -22.59 -0.04 12.84
CA ASN A 19 -21.39 -0.50 12.17
C ASN A 19 -21.13 -1.97 12.50
N ARG A 20 -21.13 -2.32 13.78
CA ARG A 20 -20.95 -3.71 14.23
C ARG A 20 -22.00 -4.64 13.65
N CYS A 21 -23.28 -4.25 13.65
CA CYS A 21 -24.35 -5.02 13.03
C CYS A 21 -24.10 -5.27 11.53
N CYS A 22 -23.66 -4.24 10.79
CA CYS A 22 -23.32 -4.40 9.37
C CYS A 22 -22.19 -5.42 9.19
N TYR A 23 -21.11 -5.34 9.98
CA TYR A 23 -19.98 -6.27 9.87
C TYR A 23 -20.31 -7.71 10.29
N ILE A 24 -21.20 -7.92 11.27
CA ILE A 24 -21.70 -9.26 11.62
C ILE A 24 -22.38 -9.90 10.42
N VAL A 25 -23.29 -9.15 9.79
CA VAL A 25 -24.06 -9.64 8.64
C VAL A 25 -23.18 -9.84 7.42
N VAL A 26 -22.24 -8.92 7.16
CA VAL A 26 -21.24 -9.06 6.09
C VAL A 26 -20.37 -10.30 6.29
N ASN A 27 -19.85 -10.56 7.49
CA ASN A 27 -19.03 -11.74 7.77
C ASN A 27 -19.83 -13.03 7.52
N HIS A 28 -21.11 -13.06 7.92
CA HIS A 28 -21.99 -14.18 7.64
C HIS A 28 -22.19 -14.40 6.14
N TRP A 29 -22.55 -13.35 5.39
CA TRP A 29 -22.78 -13.45 3.95
C TRP A 29 -21.51 -13.77 3.15
N GLN A 30 -20.33 -13.34 3.59
CA GLN A 30 -19.07 -13.70 2.94
C GLN A 30 -18.73 -15.19 3.01
N MET A 31 -19.26 -15.92 3.99
CA MET A 31 -19.06 -17.37 4.07
C MET A 31 -19.84 -18.12 2.98
N GLN A 32 -20.70 -17.44 2.22
CA GLN A 32 -21.57 -18.03 1.21
C GLN A 32 -21.40 -17.28 -0.12
N PRO A 33 -21.09 -17.95 -1.25
CA PRO A 33 -20.98 -17.30 -2.56
C PRO A 33 -22.24 -16.51 -2.98
N SER A 34 -23.42 -16.96 -2.55
CA SER A 34 -24.71 -16.29 -2.78
C SER A 34 -24.93 -15.03 -1.94
N GLY A 35 -24.05 -14.72 -0.99
CA GLY A 35 -24.20 -13.59 -0.07
C GLY A 35 -23.70 -12.25 -0.60
N HIS A 36 -22.84 -12.23 -1.63
CA HIS A 36 -22.26 -10.99 -2.16
C HIS A 36 -23.30 -9.96 -2.66
N PRO A 37 -24.34 -10.35 -3.42
CA PRO A 37 -25.40 -9.41 -3.83
C PRO A 37 -26.15 -8.78 -2.65
N ASN A 38 -26.24 -9.48 -1.52
CA ASN A 38 -26.90 -8.97 -0.32
C ASN A 38 -26.07 -7.87 0.37
N ILE A 39 -24.74 -7.98 0.32
CA ILE A 39 -23.83 -6.93 0.82
C ILE A 39 -24.00 -5.66 -0.03
N ALA A 40 -24.02 -5.80 -1.36
CA ALA A 40 -24.27 -4.68 -2.27
C ALA A 40 -25.61 -4.00 -2.00
N SER A 41 -26.66 -4.81 -1.82
CA SER A 41 -28.01 -4.34 -1.53
C SER A 41 -28.07 -3.61 -0.19
N LEU A 42 -27.41 -4.10 0.85
CA LEU A 42 -27.32 -3.44 2.16
C LEU A 42 -26.69 -2.06 2.04
N VAL A 43 -25.54 -1.95 1.37
CA VAL A 43 -24.83 -0.68 1.20
C VAL A 43 -25.66 0.32 0.40
N HIS A 44 -26.33 -0.14 -0.66
CA HIS A 44 -27.22 0.67 -1.48
C HIS A 44 -28.45 1.16 -0.70
N MET A 45 -29.09 0.27 0.07
CA MET A 45 -30.23 0.62 0.93
C MET A 45 -29.85 1.68 1.97
N LEU A 46 -28.68 1.54 2.62
CA LEU A 46 -28.17 2.53 3.57
C LEU A 46 -27.91 3.90 2.91
N GLY A 47 -27.35 3.90 1.69
CA GLY A 47 -27.07 5.14 0.96
C GLY A 47 -28.32 5.87 0.45
N ASN A 48 -29.41 5.14 0.21
CA ASN A 48 -30.65 5.67 -0.38
C ASN A 48 -31.75 5.98 0.64
N LEU A 49 -31.41 6.10 1.93
CA LEU A 49 -32.39 6.44 2.95
C LEU A 49 -32.98 7.84 2.71
N HIS A 50 -34.19 7.88 2.15
CA HIS A 50 -34.91 9.11 1.83
C HIS A 50 -35.27 9.94 3.07
N ASP A 51 -35.55 11.22 2.81
CA ASP A 51 -35.64 12.32 3.78
C ASP A 51 -36.51 12.00 5.00
N VAL A 52 -36.01 12.38 6.18
CA VAL A 52 -36.59 12.08 7.51
C VAL A 52 -38.00 12.66 7.68
N ARG A 53 -38.34 13.64 6.85
CA ARG A 53 -39.51 14.53 6.95
C ARG A 53 -40.87 13.84 6.79
N MET A 54 -40.93 12.65 6.21
CA MET A 54 -42.21 11.96 5.88
C MET A 54 -42.65 10.91 6.92
N THR A 55 -42.15 10.93 8.15
CA THR A 55 -42.41 9.87 9.13
C THR A 55 -43.20 10.36 10.34
N TYR A 56 -44.38 9.76 10.58
CA TYR A 56 -45.27 10.12 11.69
C TYR A 56 -44.81 9.60 13.07
N SER A 57 -44.00 8.53 13.12
CA SER A 57 -43.51 7.97 14.39
C SER A 57 -42.27 8.72 14.90
N ARG A 58 -42.33 9.18 16.15
CA ARG A 58 -41.22 9.84 16.86
C ARG A 58 -39.98 8.94 16.95
N THR A 59 -40.18 7.65 17.24
CA THR A 59 -39.07 6.69 17.32
C THR A 59 -38.40 6.51 15.96
N VAL A 60 -39.19 6.29 14.90
CA VAL A 60 -38.62 6.06 13.55
C VAL A 60 -37.89 7.31 13.07
N ARG A 61 -38.42 8.51 13.35
CA ARG A 61 -37.74 9.78 13.09
C ARG A 61 -36.38 9.85 13.80
N ARG A 62 -36.33 9.49 15.09
CA ARG A 62 -35.08 9.49 15.87
C ARG A 62 -34.08 8.47 15.35
N LEU A 63 -34.51 7.25 15.03
CA LEU A 63 -33.64 6.22 14.45
C LEU A 63 -33.06 6.65 13.10
N ARG A 64 -33.86 7.28 12.22
CA ARG A 64 -33.36 7.82 10.96
C ARG A 64 -32.35 8.95 11.17
N GLN A 65 -32.54 9.82 12.16
CA GLN A 65 -31.55 10.84 12.51
C GLN A 65 -30.23 10.23 12.96
N LEU A 66 -30.26 9.23 13.86
CA LEU A 66 -29.06 8.55 14.32
C LEU A 66 -28.36 7.78 13.17
N LEU A 67 -29.13 7.25 12.23
CA LEU A 67 -28.60 6.61 11.04
C LEU A 67 -27.94 7.62 10.09
N GLN A 68 -28.46 8.84 9.98
CA GLN A 68 -27.77 9.93 9.27
C GLN A 68 -26.43 10.29 9.92
N VAL A 69 -26.34 10.27 11.26
CA VAL A 69 -25.05 10.43 11.95
C VAL A 69 -24.06 9.34 11.56
N TYR A 70 -24.51 8.07 11.45
CA TYR A 70 -23.67 6.98 10.95
C TYR A 70 -23.24 7.17 9.50
N LEU A 71 -24.14 7.60 8.61
CA LEU A 71 -23.80 7.84 7.19
C LEU A 71 -22.77 8.97 7.00
N GLN A 72 -22.73 9.92 7.94
CA GLN A 72 -21.78 11.03 7.97
C GLN A 72 -20.47 10.69 8.72
N SER A 73 -20.40 9.53 9.39
CA SER A 73 -19.20 9.11 10.10
C SER A 73 -18.15 8.50 9.16
N ASP A 74 -16.92 8.36 9.65
CA ASP A 74 -15.82 7.73 8.91
C ASP A 74 -16.00 6.22 8.68
N ASP A 75 -17.00 5.60 9.30
CA ASP A 75 -17.22 4.15 9.21
C ASP A 75 -18.01 3.74 7.97
N TYR A 76 -19.01 4.52 7.55
CA TYR A 76 -19.80 4.18 6.36
C TYR A 76 -18.96 4.15 5.06
N PRO A 77 -18.03 5.10 4.81
CA PRO A 77 -17.08 5.00 3.70
C PRO A 77 -16.27 3.70 3.70
N LYS A 78 -15.84 3.20 4.88
CA LYS A 78 -15.09 1.94 4.99
C LYS A 78 -15.95 0.74 4.58
N LEU A 79 -17.23 0.72 4.99
CA LEU A 79 -18.18 -0.30 4.56
C LEU A 79 -18.41 -0.27 3.05
N ARG A 80 -18.52 0.91 2.43
CA ARG A 80 -18.62 1.06 0.97
C ARG A 80 -17.39 0.52 0.25
N ARG A 81 -16.19 0.85 0.73
CA ARG A 81 -14.94 0.33 0.15
C ARG A 81 -14.87 -1.18 0.28
N LEU A 82 -15.24 -1.75 1.42
CA LEU A 82 -15.29 -3.21 1.60
C LEU A 82 -16.26 -3.86 0.61
N ASN A 83 -17.44 -3.27 0.38
CA ASN A 83 -18.37 -3.75 -0.64
C ASN A 83 -17.76 -3.73 -2.05
N ALA A 84 -17.07 -2.64 -2.42
CA ALA A 84 -16.39 -2.53 -3.71
C ALA A 84 -15.30 -3.61 -3.88
N VAL A 85 -14.55 -3.91 -2.81
CA VAL A 85 -13.54 -5.00 -2.80
C VAL A 85 -14.19 -6.37 -3.01
N LEU A 86 -15.33 -6.64 -2.38
CA LEU A 86 -15.98 -7.95 -2.39
C LEU A 86 -16.72 -8.25 -3.69
N ASN A 87 -17.35 -7.25 -4.28
CA ASN A 87 -18.14 -7.43 -5.51
C ASN A 87 -17.28 -7.34 -6.78
N GLY A 88 -15.98 -7.06 -6.65
CA GLY A 88 -15.08 -6.96 -7.79
C GLY A 88 -15.56 -5.92 -8.80
N GLU A 89 -16.06 -4.75 -8.33
CA GLU A 89 -16.53 -3.65 -9.20
C GLU A 89 -15.43 -3.08 -10.13
N SER A 90 -14.22 -3.66 -10.09
CA SER A 90 -13.24 -3.74 -11.17
C SER A 90 -13.77 -4.49 -12.42
N SER A 91 -14.97 -4.19 -12.90
CA SER A 91 -15.64 -4.85 -14.03
C SER A 91 -15.17 -4.36 -15.41
N GLY A 92 -13.87 -4.10 -15.55
CA GLY A 92 -13.22 -3.84 -16.83
C GLY A 92 -11.72 -4.03 -16.69
N LYS A 93 -10.99 -4.14 -17.80
CA LYS A 93 -9.52 -4.05 -17.75
C LYS A 93 -9.16 -2.75 -17.04
N ASP A 94 -8.77 -2.84 -15.76
CA ASP A 94 -8.36 -1.69 -14.97
C ASP A 94 -7.27 -0.99 -15.78
N THR A 95 -7.53 0.26 -16.14
CA THR A 95 -6.60 1.09 -16.90
C THR A 95 -6.51 2.41 -16.16
N ILE A 96 -5.33 3.03 -16.23
CA ILE A 96 -5.16 4.40 -15.76
C ILE A 96 -6.03 5.28 -16.68
N GLY A 97 -7.20 5.67 -16.18
CA GLY A 97 -8.21 6.37 -16.96
C GLY A 97 -9.03 7.33 -16.10
N GLU A 98 -10.24 7.65 -16.56
CA GLU A 98 -11.11 8.65 -15.91
C GLU A 98 -11.83 8.11 -14.65
N LYS A 99 -11.66 6.82 -14.31
CA LYS A 99 -12.25 6.24 -13.10
C LYS A 99 -11.61 6.86 -11.83
N PRO A 100 -12.38 7.07 -10.75
CA PRO A 100 -11.83 7.51 -9.47
C PRO A 100 -10.80 6.51 -8.90
N LEU A 101 -9.77 7.01 -8.21
CA LEU A 101 -8.75 6.18 -7.58
C LEU A 101 -9.33 5.18 -6.57
N GLY A 102 -10.39 5.57 -5.86
CA GLY A 102 -11.08 4.73 -4.88
C GLY A 102 -11.55 3.38 -5.44
N THR A 103 -11.84 3.30 -6.75
CA THR A 103 -12.26 2.04 -7.39
C THR A 103 -11.13 1.02 -7.48
N LEU A 104 -9.87 1.44 -7.33
CA LEU A 104 -8.70 0.56 -7.35
C LEU A 104 -8.36 -0.03 -5.98
N ILE A 105 -9.14 0.23 -4.93
CA ILE A 105 -8.85 -0.27 -3.58
C ILE A 105 -8.67 -1.80 -3.56
N SER A 106 -9.45 -2.54 -4.35
CA SER A 106 -9.34 -4.01 -4.51
C SER A 106 -7.93 -4.48 -4.89
N ARG A 107 -7.16 -3.62 -5.58
CA ARG A 107 -5.79 -3.89 -6.03
C ARG A 107 -4.74 -3.66 -4.96
N TYR A 108 -5.07 -3.02 -3.84
CA TYR A 108 -4.11 -2.66 -2.80
C TYR A 108 -4.45 -3.25 -1.43
N PRO A 109 -4.46 -4.60 -1.28
CA PRO A 109 -4.77 -5.25 -0.01
C PRO A 109 -3.92 -4.76 1.17
N TYR A 110 -2.67 -4.37 0.92
CA TYR A 110 -1.78 -3.87 1.96
C TYR A 110 -2.27 -2.56 2.63
N LEU A 111 -3.19 -1.82 2.00
CA LEU A 111 -3.79 -0.61 2.57
C LEU A 111 -4.95 -0.90 3.53
N TYR A 112 -5.50 -2.12 3.56
CA TYR A 112 -6.80 -2.39 4.19
C TYR A 112 -6.83 -2.16 5.68
N GLU A 113 -5.73 -2.42 6.37
CA GLU A 113 -5.62 -2.18 7.82
C GLU A 113 -5.82 -0.71 8.19
N HIS A 114 -5.53 0.20 7.25
CA HIS A 114 -5.61 1.64 7.45
C HIS A 114 -6.74 2.32 6.66
N THR A 115 -7.39 1.60 5.75
CA THR A 115 -8.46 2.15 4.88
C THR A 115 -9.83 1.53 5.12
N LEU A 116 -9.91 0.31 5.67
CA LEU A 116 -11.16 -0.45 5.83
C LEU A 116 -11.48 -0.76 7.30
N VAL A 117 -10.50 -0.77 8.19
CA VAL A 117 -10.73 -1.11 9.61
C VAL A 117 -11.33 0.07 10.36
N SER A 118 -12.43 -0.17 11.07
CA SER A 118 -13.10 0.82 11.91
C SER A 118 -12.28 1.13 13.16
N GLU A 119 -12.49 2.31 13.77
CA GLU A 119 -11.72 2.72 14.96
C GLU A 119 -11.95 1.78 16.16
N GLU A 120 -13.17 1.26 16.31
CA GLU A 120 -13.50 0.29 17.35
C GLU A 120 -12.79 -1.06 17.22
N ARG A 121 -12.27 -1.38 16.02
CA ARG A 121 -11.58 -2.64 15.72
C ARG A 121 -12.33 -3.86 16.25
N THR A 122 -13.63 -3.93 16.00
CA THR A 122 -14.43 -5.10 16.38
C THR A 122 -13.84 -6.37 15.75
N PHE A 123 -13.95 -7.49 16.47
CA PHE A 123 -13.39 -8.77 16.02
C PHE A 123 -13.91 -9.13 14.61
N GLU A 124 -15.21 -8.97 14.39
CA GLU A 124 -15.89 -9.33 13.14
C GLU A 124 -15.38 -8.48 11.96
N ASN A 125 -15.11 -7.19 12.20
CA ASN A 125 -14.55 -6.27 11.22
C ASN A 125 -13.12 -6.66 10.84
N VAL A 126 -12.26 -6.83 11.84
CA VAL A 126 -10.84 -7.14 11.65
C VAL A 126 -10.66 -8.51 10.98
N GLU A 127 -11.42 -9.52 11.40
CA GLU A 127 -11.32 -10.88 10.84
C GLU A 127 -11.73 -10.90 9.37
N THR A 128 -12.86 -10.29 9.05
CA THR A 128 -13.39 -10.14 7.69
C THR A 128 -12.34 -9.52 6.77
N ILE A 129 -11.79 -8.37 7.16
CA ILE A 129 -10.82 -7.64 6.36
C ILE A 129 -9.53 -8.46 6.18
N LYS A 130 -9.02 -9.09 7.26
CA LYS A 130 -7.83 -9.95 7.18
C LYS A 130 -8.04 -11.13 6.24
N ARG A 131 -9.23 -11.75 6.20
CA ARG A 131 -9.54 -12.86 5.30
C ARG A 131 -9.48 -12.41 3.85
N VAL A 132 -10.21 -11.36 3.49
CA VAL A 132 -10.22 -10.78 2.14
C VAL A 132 -8.81 -10.35 1.72
N GLN A 133 -8.06 -9.71 2.62
CA GLN A 133 -6.70 -9.27 2.36
C GLN A 133 -5.72 -10.41 2.05
N ARG A 134 -5.86 -11.57 2.72
CA ARG A 134 -5.00 -12.73 2.46
C ARG A 134 -5.29 -13.33 1.08
N ASN A 135 -6.57 -13.49 0.75
CA ASN A 135 -6.99 -14.08 -0.53
C ASN A 135 -6.49 -13.24 -1.71
N LEU A 136 -6.72 -11.93 -1.69
CA LEU A 136 -6.29 -11.03 -2.76
C LEU A 136 -4.76 -10.94 -2.89
N ARG A 137 -4.01 -10.94 -1.77
CA ARG A 137 -2.54 -10.99 -1.82
C ARG A 137 -2.04 -12.26 -2.48
N GLN A 138 -2.60 -13.41 -2.12
CA GLN A 138 -2.19 -14.69 -2.69
C GLN A 138 -2.48 -14.75 -4.20
N GLU A 139 -3.63 -14.27 -4.64
CA GLU A 139 -3.97 -14.16 -6.05
C GLU A 139 -2.99 -13.25 -6.80
N GLN A 140 -2.68 -12.08 -6.24
CA GLN A 140 -1.72 -11.14 -6.82
C GLN A 140 -0.31 -11.73 -6.93
N GLU A 141 0.20 -12.36 -5.86
CA GLU A 141 1.51 -13.02 -5.84
C GLU A 141 1.60 -14.13 -6.89
N THR A 142 0.54 -14.92 -7.04
CA THR A 142 0.45 -15.99 -8.04
C THR A 142 0.47 -15.42 -9.46
N ASN A 143 -0.36 -14.41 -9.71
CA ASN A 143 -0.46 -13.76 -11.03
C ASN A 143 0.86 -13.08 -11.42
N LEU A 144 1.55 -12.43 -10.47
CA LEU A 144 2.87 -11.84 -10.70
C LEU A 144 3.93 -12.90 -11.02
N SER A 145 3.94 -14.02 -10.29
CA SER A 145 4.87 -15.13 -10.52
C SER A 145 4.68 -15.75 -11.92
N HIS A 146 3.41 -15.95 -12.33
CA HIS A 146 3.07 -16.45 -13.65
C HIS A 146 3.52 -15.49 -14.76
N TYR A 147 3.23 -14.20 -14.61
CA TYR A 147 3.62 -13.18 -15.58
C TYR A 147 5.14 -13.05 -15.70
N LEU A 148 5.85 -13.09 -14.57
CA LEU A 148 7.31 -13.05 -14.56
C LEU A 148 7.91 -14.26 -15.30
N THR A 149 7.41 -15.47 -14.99
CA THR A 149 7.83 -16.71 -15.65
C THR A 149 7.59 -16.65 -17.15
N TYR A 150 6.43 -16.11 -17.57
CA TYR A 150 6.12 -15.86 -18.97
C TYR A 150 7.13 -14.91 -19.63
N GLN A 151 7.46 -13.78 -19.00
CA GLN A 151 8.42 -12.82 -19.54
C GLN A 151 9.83 -13.40 -19.70
N VAL A 152 10.30 -14.18 -18.70
CA VAL A 152 11.59 -14.87 -18.77
C VAL A 152 11.59 -15.90 -19.91
N ARG A 153 10.55 -16.73 -20.01
CA ARG A 153 10.42 -17.74 -21.07
C ARG A 153 10.35 -17.11 -22.46
N ARG A 154 9.61 -16.02 -22.61
CA ARG A 154 9.51 -15.28 -23.86
C ARG A 154 10.85 -14.69 -24.28
N SER A 155 11.60 -14.11 -23.35
CA SER A 155 12.95 -13.61 -23.61
C SER A 155 13.92 -14.72 -24.02
N ARG A 156 13.86 -15.90 -23.38
CA ARG A 156 14.64 -17.09 -23.75
C ARG A 156 14.39 -17.53 -25.20
N ILE A 157 13.12 -17.72 -25.54
CA ILE A 157 12.74 -18.17 -26.89
C ILE A 157 13.11 -17.11 -27.93
N LYS A 158 12.93 -15.82 -27.61
CA LYS A 158 13.37 -14.73 -28.50
C LYS A 158 14.87 -14.78 -28.79
N ALA A 159 15.68 -15.06 -27.78
CA ALA A 159 17.14 -15.16 -27.92
C ALA A 159 17.60 -16.41 -28.68
N GLN A 160 16.92 -17.54 -28.51
CA GLN A 160 17.33 -18.82 -29.11
C GLN A 160 16.74 -19.08 -30.50
N LEU A 161 15.47 -18.70 -30.71
CA LEU A 161 14.66 -19.10 -31.87
C LEU A 161 14.10 -17.91 -32.64
N GLY A 162 14.44 -16.68 -32.25
CA GLY A 162 13.99 -15.45 -32.90
C GLY A 162 12.60 -14.97 -32.43
N ARG A 163 12.17 -13.83 -32.99
CA ARG A 163 10.95 -13.12 -32.55
C ARG A 163 9.67 -13.89 -32.82
N ASP A 164 9.57 -14.59 -33.94
CA ASP A 164 8.33 -15.25 -34.36
C ASP A 164 8.00 -16.42 -33.44
N ALA A 165 8.99 -17.22 -33.06
CA ALA A 165 8.84 -18.28 -32.07
C ALA A 165 8.40 -17.73 -30.70
N ALA A 166 8.88 -16.56 -30.30
CA ALA A 166 8.50 -15.93 -29.03
C ALA A 166 7.08 -15.35 -29.04
N ASN A 167 6.58 -14.93 -30.21
CA ASN A 167 5.22 -14.44 -30.38
C ASN A 167 4.19 -15.58 -30.44
N ASN A 168 4.62 -16.80 -30.78
CA ASN A 168 3.76 -17.99 -30.75
C ASN A 168 3.47 -18.52 -29.34
N LEU A 169 4.09 -17.96 -28.29
CA LEU A 169 3.78 -18.32 -26.90
C LEU A 169 2.41 -17.80 -26.47
N PRO A 170 1.60 -18.60 -25.73
CA PRO A 170 0.36 -18.13 -25.14
C PRO A 170 0.60 -16.88 -24.30
N ALA A 171 -0.08 -15.78 -24.66
CA ALA A 171 0.11 -14.50 -23.99
C ALA A 171 -0.43 -14.55 -22.56
N VAL A 172 0.39 -14.10 -21.60
CA VAL A 172 -0.03 -13.89 -20.22
C VAL A 172 -0.20 -12.40 -19.99
N THR A 173 -1.37 -11.99 -19.52
CA THR A 173 -1.71 -10.59 -19.26
C THR A 173 -0.88 -10.04 -18.10
N ASN A 174 -0.46 -8.79 -18.20
CA ASN A 174 0.17 -8.07 -17.09
C ASN A 174 -0.85 -7.87 -15.95
N PRO A 175 -0.60 -8.38 -14.73
CA PRO A 175 -1.54 -8.24 -13.63
C PRO A 175 -1.49 -6.86 -12.94
N THR A 176 -0.57 -5.99 -13.36
CA THR A 176 -0.36 -4.63 -12.79
C THR A 176 -0.85 -3.54 -13.73
N LEU A 177 -0.97 -2.31 -13.21
CA LEU A 177 -1.21 -1.10 -14.03
C LEU A 177 0.09 -0.44 -14.53
N LEU A 178 1.25 -1.05 -14.25
CA LEU A 178 2.52 -0.62 -14.81
C LEU A 178 2.62 -1.04 -16.27
N SER A 179 3.31 -0.26 -17.09
CA SER A 179 3.71 -0.72 -18.43
C SER A 179 4.63 -1.94 -18.33
N THR A 180 4.72 -2.74 -19.39
CA THR A 180 5.65 -3.87 -19.44
C THR A 180 7.09 -3.46 -19.15
N LYS A 181 7.52 -2.26 -19.59
CA LYS A 181 8.85 -1.72 -19.30
C LYS A 181 9.01 -1.40 -17.81
N GLU A 182 8.06 -0.68 -17.22
CA GLU A 182 8.09 -0.34 -15.79
C GLU A 182 8.08 -1.57 -14.88
N LEU A 183 7.24 -2.57 -15.19
CA LEU A 183 7.22 -3.82 -14.44
C LEU A 183 8.52 -4.63 -14.62
N GLY A 184 9.09 -4.64 -15.82
CA GLY A 184 10.40 -5.25 -16.07
C GLY A 184 11.51 -4.58 -15.24
N MET A 185 11.52 -3.24 -15.17
CA MET A 185 12.45 -2.49 -14.32
C MET A 185 12.23 -2.82 -12.83
N ALA A 186 10.98 -2.87 -12.37
CA ALA A 186 10.64 -3.24 -10.99
C ALA A 186 11.16 -4.65 -10.64
N PHE A 187 10.97 -5.64 -11.52
CA PHE A 187 11.52 -6.97 -11.31
C PHE A 187 13.05 -6.98 -11.25
N GLY A 188 13.71 -6.28 -12.16
CA GLY A 188 15.17 -6.14 -12.14
C GLY A 188 15.67 -5.51 -10.83
N GLN A 189 14.99 -4.46 -10.37
CA GLN A 189 15.38 -3.70 -9.18
C GLN A 189 15.11 -4.46 -7.87
N PHE A 190 13.98 -5.15 -7.73
CA PHE A 190 13.57 -5.74 -6.45
C PHE A 190 13.98 -7.21 -6.30
N ALA A 191 13.79 -8.01 -7.34
CA ALA A 191 14.18 -9.42 -7.31
C ALA A 191 15.61 -9.64 -7.81
N GLY A 192 16.29 -8.58 -8.24
CA GLY A 192 17.64 -8.67 -8.79
C GLY A 192 18.74 -7.96 -8.04
N LYS A 193 19.85 -7.73 -8.75
CA LYS A 193 21.00 -6.95 -8.26
C LYS A 193 20.67 -5.47 -8.42
N ALA A 194 20.29 -4.84 -7.32
CA ALA A 194 19.76 -3.49 -7.28
C ALA A 194 20.87 -2.42 -7.35
N GLU A 195 21.99 -2.65 -6.66
CA GLU A 195 23.13 -1.74 -6.60
C GLU A 195 24.41 -2.54 -6.86
N GLY A 196 24.98 -2.37 -8.06
CA GLY A 196 26.15 -3.14 -8.50
C GLY A 196 25.87 -4.64 -8.53
N ASN A 197 26.52 -5.39 -7.64
CA ASN A 197 26.38 -6.84 -7.53
C ASN A 197 25.50 -7.31 -6.36
N SER A 198 24.89 -6.38 -5.63
CA SER A 198 24.16 -6.66 -4.40
C SER A 198 22.65 -6.51 -4.60
N SER A 199 21.88 -7.47 -4.07
CA SER A 199 20.44 -7.32 -3.92
C SER A 199 20.10 -6.42 -2.73
N TYR A 200 18.87 -5.92 -2.64
CA TYR A 200 18.43 -5.17 -1.46
C TYR A 200 18.56 -5.96 -0.15
N ARG A 201 18.39 -7.29 -0.19
CA ARG A 201 18.60 -8.14 1.00
C ARG A 201 20.07 -8.28 1.37
N ASP A 202 20.99 -8.21 0.40
CA ASP A 202 22.42 -8.23 0.69
C ASP A 202 22.85 -6.90 1.32
N LEU A 203 22.39 -5.79 0.74
CA LEU A 203 22.63 -4.44 1.26
C LEU A 203 22.09 -4.29 2.69
N SER A 204 20.85 -4.71 2.95
CA SER A 204 20.25 -4.58 4.28
C SER A 204 20.94 -5.47 5.32
N ARG A 205 21.32 -6.71 4.97
CA ARG A 205 22.06 -7.59 5.88
C ARG A 205 23.44 -7.03 6.19
N GLY A 206 24.17 -6.56 5.18
CA GLY A 206 25.47 -5.92 5.37
C GLY A 206 25.38 -4.72 6.31
N PHE A 207 24.38 -3.86 6.12
CA PHE A 207 24.12 -2.71 6.99
C PHE A 207 23.79 -3.14 8.42
N VAL A 208 22.86 -4.07 8.62
CA VAL A 208 22.47 -4.54 9.97
C VAL A 208 23.64 -5.19 10.70
N SER A 209 24.46 -5.99 10.02
CA SER A 209 25.68 -6.56 10.62
C SER A 209 26.70 -5.50 11.03
N GLN A 210 26.76 -4.36 10.34
CA GLN A 210 27.58 -3.22 10.75
C GLN A 210 27.01 -2.54 11.99
N LEU A 211 25.68 -2.44 12.13
CA LEU A 211 25.03 -1.84 13.31
C LEU A 211 25.36 -2.57 14.60
N GLU A 212 25.52 -3.90 14.57
CA GLU A 212 25.90 -4.70 15.75
C GLU A 212 27.28 -4.32 16.31
N MET A 213 28.13 -3.71 15.48
CA MET A 213 29.47 -3.24 15.84
C MET A 213 29.49 -1.76 16.26
N GLN A 214 28.35 -1.06 16.26
CA GLN A 214 28.28 0.37 16.53
C GLN A 214 27.81 0.69 17.96
N PRO A 215 28.54 1.56 18.68
CA PRO A 215 28.20 1.84 20.07
C PRO A 215 27.22 3.01 20.25
N ILE A 216 26.97 3.89 19.26
CA ILE A 216 26.19 5.12 19.49
C ILE A 216 25.27 5.55 18.33
N ILE A 217 24.17 6.23 18.67
CA ILE A 217 23.15 6.70 17.71
C ILE A 217 23.69 7.69 16.67
N LYS A 218 24.65 8.54 17.04
CA LYS A 218 25.21 9.56 16.15
C LYS A 218 25.90 8.97 14.92
N THR A 219 26.69 7.90 15.09
CA THR A 219 27.35 7.22 13.96
C THR A 219 26.32 6.55 13.08
N PHE A 220 25.37 5.83 13.70
CA PHE A 220 24.26 5.20 13.00
C PHE A 220 23.50 6.16 12.09
N LYS A 221 23.21 7.39 12.54
CA LYS A 221 22.54 8.41 11.71
C LYS A 221 23.34 8.74 10.44
N GLY A 222 24.65 8.89 10.56
CA GLY A 222 25.54 9.12 9.42
C GLY A 222 25.52 7.94 8.45
N ASP A 223 25.69 6.73 8.99
CA ASP A 223 25.70 5.52 8.17
C ASP A 223 24.34 5.23 7.52
N LEU A 224 23.24 5.55 8.21
CA LEU A 224 21.90 5.47 7.64
C LEU A 224 21.73 6.42 6.46
N TYR A 225 22.24 7.64 6.58
CA TYR A 225 22.24 8.61 5.48
C TYR A 225 23.04 8.06 4.28
N ASP A 226 24.26 7.60 4.50
CA ASP A 226 25.11 7.04 3.42
C ASP A 226 24.47 5.80 2.81
N TYR A 227 23.89 4.93 3.64
CA TYR A 227 23.15 3.76 3.20
C TYR A 227 21.96 4.12 2.32
N ILE A 228 21.15 5.14 2.66
CA ILE A 228 20.01 5.52 1.83
C ILE A 228 20.50 6.13 0.51
N VAL A 229 21.53 6.98 0.55
CA VAL A 229 22.02 7.73 -0.61
C VAL A 229 22.88 6.88 -1.56
N SER A 230 23.42 5.73 -1.13
CA SER A 230 24.35 4.88 -1.91
C SER A 230 23.89 4.48 -3.32
N GLY A 231 22.58 4.50 -3.59
CA GLY A 231 21.96 4.18 -4.88
C GLY A 231 21.23 5.34 -5.55
N VAL A 232 21.37 6.57 -5.03
CA VAL A 232 20.70 7.76 -5.55
C VAL A 232 21.54 8.37 -6.67
N ASP A 233 20.88 8.76 -7.78
CA ASP A 233 21.56 9.45 -8.87
C ASP A 233 22.29 10.70 -8.36
N GLY A 234 23.58 10.80 -8.68
CA GLY A 234 24.45 11.86 -8.18
C GLY A 234 24.01 13.26 -8.61
N SER A 235 23.33 13.41 -9.75
CA SER A 235 22.84 14.71 -10.22
C SER A 235 21.60 15.17 -9.45
N TYR A 236 20.70 14.27 -9.08
CA TYR A 236 19.55 14.58 -8.24
C TYR A 236 19.97 14.77 -6.78
N GLY A 237 20.77 13.84 -6.24
CA GLY A 237 21.21 13.87 -4.85
C GLY A 237 21.90 15.18 -4.47
N ARG A 238 22.85 15.64 -5.29
CA ARG A 238 23.63 16.86 -5.06
C ARG A 238 22.83 18.16 -5.14
N ARG A 239 21.66 18.18 -5.78
CA ARG A 239 20.87 19.42 -5.96
C ARG A 239 20.21 19.88 -4.66
N SER A 240 19.51 18.98 -3.97
CA SER A 240 18.79 19.35 -2.74
C SER A 240 18.30 18.16 -1.93
N PHE A 241 18.20 16.96 -2.51
CA PHE A 241 17.68 15.79 -1.81
C PHE A 241 18.61 15.35 -0.67
N ASN A 242 19.91 15.21 -0.94
CA ASN A 242 20.88 14.72 0.04
C ASN A 242 20.97 15.65 1.26
N ASP A 243 21.03 16.96 1.05
CA ASP A 243 21.08 17.95 2.13
C ASP A 243 19.80 17.93 2.99
N ARG A 244 18.62 17.84 2.35
CA ARG A 244 17.34 17.72 3.06
C ARG A 244 17.27 16.44 3.90
N LEU A 245 17.66 15.30 3.30
CA LEU A 245 17.66 14.01 4.00
C LEU A 245 18.66 14.01 5.16
N TYR A 246 19.86 14.55 4.95
CA TYR A 246 20.87 14.67 6.01
C TYR A 246 20.33 15.47 7.19
N LYS A 247 19.76 16.66 6.93
CA LYS A 247 19.14 17.49 7.97
C LYS A 247 17.99 16.77 8.69
N ALA A 248 17.15 16.06 7.93
CA ALA A 248 16.05 15.30 8.50
C ALA A 248 16.53 14.18 9.42
N ILE A 249 17.61 13.46 9.07
CA ILE A 249 18.16 12.38 9.89
C ILE A 249 18.93 12.92 11.10
N TYR A 250 19.79 13.93 10.88
CA TYR A 250 20.67 14.47 11.91
C TYR A 250 19.87 15.06 13.09
N ASN A 251 18.76 15.74 12.79
CA ASN A 251 17.92 16.42 13.79
C ASN A 251 17.02 15.48 14.62
N ILE A 252 17.06 14.16 14.42
CA ILE A 252 16.22 13.20 15.15
C ILE A 252 16.74 13.01 16.57
N SER A 253 16.07 13.55 17.59
CA SER A 253 16.48 13.37 19.00
C SER A 253 17.98 13.62 19.27
N PRO A 254 18.51 14.83 19.02
CA PRO A 254 19.94 15.15 19.24
C PRO A 254 20.39 14.87 20.68
N GLU A 255 19.48 14.96 21.65
CA GLU A 255 19.71 14.64 23.06
C GLU A 255 20.12 13.18 23.31
N ARG A 256 19.89 12.27 22.34
CA ARG A 256 20.23 10.85 22.44
C ARG A 256 21.46 10.45 21.61
N ASP A 257 22.13 11.38 20.94
CA ASP A 257 23.20 11.09 19.97
C ASP A 257 24.32 10.20 20.53
N TYR A 258 24.67 10.39 21.79
CA TYR A 258 25.76 9.66 22.46
C TYR A 258 25.26 8.45 23.26
N GLN A 259 23.98 8.09 23.15
CA GLN A 259 23.43 6.87 23.74
C GLN A 259 23.67 5.65 22.85
N PRO A 260 23.74 4.44 23.44
CA PRO A 260 23.75 3.20 22.69
C PRO A 260 22.58 3.06 21.72
N LEU A 261 22.87 2.55 20.53
CA LEU A 261 21.82 2.20 19.57
C LEU A 261 21.05 0.99 20.11
N ASP A 262 19.77 1.20 20.39
CA ASP A 262 18.83 0.15 20.73
C ASP A 262 17.77 -0.03 19.62
N GLU A 263 16.99 -1.10 19.73
CA GLU A 263 15.91 -1.37 18.77
C GLU A 263 14.90 -0.21 18.72
N ILE A 264 14.68 0.47 19.85
CA ILE A 264 13.78 1.62 19.94
C ILE A 264 14.37 2.82 19.16
N GLY A 265 15.68 3.07 19.27
CA GLY A 265 16.40 4.09 18.52
C GLY A 265 16.35 3.84 17.01
N LEU A 266 16.58 2.59 16.58
CA LEU A 266 16.42 2.19 15.18
C LEU A 266 14.99 2.43 14.68
N LEU A 267 13.99 1.95 15.42
CA LEU A 267 12.57 2.08 15.08
C LEU A 267 12.14 3.54 15.00
N ARG A 268 12.52 4.37 15.99
CA ARG A 268 12.21 5.81 16.01
C ARG A 268 12.83 6.54 14.82
N THR A 269 14.09 6.25 14.52
CA THR A 269 14.80 6.89 13.41
C THR A 269 14.18 6.50 12.08
N CYS A 270 13.94 5.20 11.83
CA CYS A 270 13.28 4.73 10.61
C CYS A 270 11.87 5.30 10.46
N THR A 271 11.13 5.41 11.56
CA THR A 271 9.79 6.03 11.59
C THR A 271 9.84 7.49 11.17
N HIS A 272 10.76 8.27 11.73
CA HIS A 272 10.90 9.68 11.40
C HIS A 272 11.29 9.88 9.93
N VAL A 273 12.25 9.09 9.44
CA VAL A 273 12.69 9.16 8.03
C VAL A 273 11.52 8.84 7.09
N LEU A 274 10.75 7.78 7.34
CA LEU A 274 9.59 7.46 6.49
C LEU A 274 8.49 8.53 6.53
N ASN A 275 8.24 9.14 7.70
CA ASN A 275 7.28 10.25 7.80
C ASN A 275 7.73 11.45 6.96
N HIS A 276 9.03 11.77 6.99
CA HIS A 276 9.61 12.84 6.20
C HIS A 276 9.57 12.56 4.69
N LEU A 277 9.88 11.32 4.28
CA LEU A 277 9.98 10.93 2.87
C LEU A 277 8.61 10.76 2.18
N VAL A 278 7.58 10.32 2.90
CA VAL A 278 6.26 10.00 2.31
C VAL A 278 5.22 11.04 2.67
N VAL A 279 4.70 10.99 3.90
CA VAL A 279 3.73 11.94 4.46
C VAL A 279 3.64 11.72 5.98
N GLU A 280 3.56 12.80 6.75
CA GLU A 280 3.51 12.71 8.21
C GLU A 280 2.07 12.64 8.77
N SER A 281 1.15 13.45 8.24
CA SER A 281 -0.17 13.66 8.84
C SER A 281 -1.31 13.60 7.81
N PRO A 282 -2.48 13.02 8.17
CA PRO A 282 -3.66 13.01 7.33
C PRO A 282 -4.36 14.37 7.23
N ASN A 283 -4.24 15.23 8.24
CA ASN A 283 -4.99 16.51 8.30
C ASN A 283 -4.51 17.53 7.25
N ARG A 284 -3.23 17.42 6.84
CA ARG A 284 -2.62 18.17 5.73
C ARG A 284 -1.52 17.29 5.14
N PRO A 285 -1.82 16.45 4.14
CA PRO A 285 -0.85 15.51 3.61
C PRO A 285 0.22 16.26 2.81
N GLN A 286 1.27 16.73 3.48
CA GLN A 286 2.44 17.30 2.82
C GLN A 286 3.32 16.15 2.32
N HIS A 287 3.26 15.90 1.02
CA HIS A 287 3.95 14.81 0.35
C HIS A 287 4.88 15.31 -0.77
N PHE A 288 5.35 16.56 -0.65
CA PHE A 288 6.23 17.19 -1.65
C PHE A 288 7.54 16.42 -1.81
N VAL A 289 8.14 15.95 -0.71
CA VAL A 289 9.39 15.15 -0.77
C VAL A 289 9.15 13.86 -1.56
N PHE A 290 8.02 13.18 -1.34
CA PHE A 290 7.65 11.99 -2.09
C PHE A 290 7.48 12.28 -3.58
N MET A 291 6.76 13.37 -3.91
CA MET A 291 6.53 13.80 -5.29
C MET A 291 7.82 14.20 -6.00
N ASP A 292 8.71 14.90 -5.31
CA ASP A 292 10.03 15.30 -5.81
C ASP A 292 10.90 14.08 -6.10
N MET A 293 10.93 13.09 -5.20
CA MET A 293 11.61 11.81 -5.45
C MET A 293 11.02 11.10 -6.68
N ILE A 294 9.69 10.99 -6.78
CA ILE A 294 9.05 10.35 -7.94
C ILE A 294 9.37 11.09 -9.24
N SER A 295 9.38 12.41 -9.22
CA SER A 295 9.61 13.23 -10.41
C SER A 295 11.05 13.16 -10.91
N ASN A 296 12.01 12.97 -10.02
CA ASN A 296 13.44 12.94 -10.37
C ASN A 296 14.03 11.53 -10.48
N LEU A 297 13.57 10.59 -9.66
CA LEU A 297 14.07 9.20 -9.62
C LEU A 297 13.13 8.21 -10.32
N GLY A 298 11.85 8.55 -10.48
CA GLY A 298 10.82 7.61 -10.87
C GLY A 298 10.32 6.74 -9.72
N THR A 299 9.21 6.04 -9.93
CA THR A 299 8.54 5.26 -8.88
C THR A 299 9.35 4.06 -8.44
N VAL A 300 10.01 3.34 -9.36
CA VAL A 300 10.82 2.14 -9.05
C VAL A 300 11.95 2.45 -8.07
N PHE A 301 12.77 3.45 -8.35
CA PHE A 301 13.90 3.82 -7.48
C PHE A 301 13.43 4.47 -6.18
N THR A 302 12.38 5.30 -6.22
CA THR A 302 11.77 5.86 -4.99
C THR A 302 11.28 4.74 -4.07
N THR A 303 10.56 3.76 -4.61
CA THR A 303 10.14 2.57 -3.85
C THR A 303 11.33 1.77 -3.33
N GLY A 304 12.42 1.68 -4.11
CA GLY A 304 13.68 1.07 -3.68
C GLY A 304 14.28 1.72 -2.44
N LEU A 305 14.30 3.05 -2.37
CA LEU A 305 14.76 3.78 -1.18
C LEU A 305 13.90 3.50 0.05
N LEU A 306 12.58 3.50 -0.11
CA LEU A 306 11.65 3.18 0.97
C LEU A 306 11.82 1.72 1.42
N LEU A 307 12.02 0.80 0.48
CA LEU A 307 12.24 -0.61 0.76
C LEU A 307 13.54 -0.84 1.55
N LYS A 308 14.63 -0.13 1.25
CA LYS A 308 15.87 -0.19 2.03
C LYS A 308 15.62 0.08 3.52
N ILE A 309 14.84 1.12 3.83
CA ILE A 309 14.48 1.49 5.21
C ILE A 309 13.63 0.39 5.87
N VAL A 310 12.66 -0.17 5.14
CA VAL A 310 11.81 -1.24 5.68
C VAL A 310 12.60 -2.54 5.89
N LEU A 311 13.60 -2.84 5.06
CA LEU A 311 14.39 -4.07 5.19
C LEU A 311 15.35 -4.03 6.40
N ILE A 312 15.87 -2.86 6.76
CA ILE A 312 16.71 -2.72 7.97
C ILE A 312 15.84 -2.72 9.25
N CYS A 313 14.58 -2.29 9.17
CA CYS A 313 13.65 -2.28 10.31
C CYS A 313 12.25 -2.75 9.87
N GLN A 314 12.01 -4.06 9.85
CA GLN A 314 10.74 -4.60 9.34
C GLN A 314 9.50 -4.11 10.14
N LYS A 315 9.70 -3.71 11.40
CA LYS A 315 8.66 -3.13 12.25
C LYS A 315 8.05 -1.84 11.69
N VAL A 316 8.73 -1.12 10.78
CA VAL A 316 8.16 0.07 10.12
C VAL A 316 7.35 -0.22 8.86
N LYS A 317 7.23 -1.48 8.43
CA LYS A 317 6.41 -1.83 7.26
C LYS A 317 4.94 -1.34 7.39
N PRO A 318 4.23 -1.59 8.52
CA PRO A 318 2.86 -1.10 8.67
C PRO A 318 2.79 0.44 8.67
N LEU A 319 3.84 1.12 9.14
CA LEU A 319 3.91 2.59 9.07
C LEU A 319 3.91 3.06 7.62
N LEU A 320 4.72 2.46 6.74
CA LEU A 320 4.75 2.83 5.33
C LEU A 320 3.40 2.57 4.65
N GLU A 321 2.76 1.44 4.92
CA GLU A 321 1.42 1.10 4.41
C GLU A 321 0.37 2.12 4.90
N SER A 322 0.48 2.55 6.16
CA SER A 322 -0.32 3.64 6.72
C SER A 322 -0.07 4.97 5.99
N ARG A 323 1.18 5.33 5.70
CA ARG A 323 1.49 6.57 4.97
C ARG A 323 0.96 6.56 3.54
N LEU A 324 1.07 5.43 2.85
CA LEU A 324 0.46 5.25 1.53
C LEU A 324 -1.07 5.30 1.59
N SER A 325 -1.69 4.80 2.67
CA SER A 325 -3.14 4.89 2.87
C SER A 325 -3.64 6.33 3.03
N ILE A 326 -2.85 7.19 3.68
CA ILE A 326 -3.16 8.62 3.81
C ILE A 326 -3.23 9.26 2.42
N LEU A 327 -2.26 8.96 1.55
CA LEU A 327 -2.25 9.45 0.16
C LEU A 327 -3.41 8.89 -0.65
N PHE A 328 -3.69 7.59 -0.52
CA PHE A 328 -4.82 6.96 -1.19
C PHE A 328 -6.14 7.61 -0.80
N ASN A 329 -6.39 7.80 0.51
CA ASN A 329 -7.60 8.44 1.01
C ASN A 329 -7.70 9.90 0.56
N HIS A 330 -6.58 10.64 0.54
CA HIS A 330 -6.55 12.03 0.10
C HIS A 330 -6.96 12.20 -1.38
N TYR A 331 -6.53 11.27 -2.24
CA TYR A 331 -6.80 11.30 -3.68
C TYR A 331 -7.92 10.36 -4.12
N GLU A 332 -8.71 9.79 -3.20
CA GLU A 332 -9.70 8.74 -3.50
C GLU A 332 -10.71 9.16 -4.57
N SER A 333 -11.16 10.42 -4.53
CA SER A 333 -12.10 11.01 -5.49
C SER A 333 -11.45 11.50 -6.79
N SER A 334 -10.11 11.58 -6.84
CA SER A 334 -9.38 12.02 -8.02
C SER A 334 -9.40 10.93 -9.10
N THR A 335 -9.41 11.32 -10.36
CA THR A 335 -9.32 10.38 -11.48
C THR A 335 -7.94 9.71 -11.51
N CYS A 336 -7.87 8.43 -11.86
CA CYS A 336 -6.60 7.70 -11.95
C CYS A 336 -5.62 8.38 -12.92
N LYS A 337 -6.14 8.97 -14.00
CA LYS A 337 -5.39 9.79 -14.97
C LYS A 337 -4.88 11.12 -14.42
N GLY A 338 -5.55 11.69 -13.41
CA GLY A 338 -5.09 12.90 -12.71
C GLY A 338 -3.97 12.64 -11.71
N VAL A 339 -3.87 11.40 -11.18
CA VAL A 339 -2.85 10.99 -10.20
C VAL A 339 -2.06 9.75 -10.61
N PRO A 340 -1.50 9.69 -11.85
CA PRO A 340 -0.84 8.49 -12.35
C PRO A 340 0.42 8.16 -11.55
N TRP A 341 1.06 9.17 -10.95
CA TRP A 341 2.19 9.01 -10.05
C TRP A 341 1.85 8.14 -8.83
N LEU A 342 0.65 8.31 -8.26
CA LEU A 342 0.22 7.59 -7.07
C LEU A 342 -0.13 6.15 -7.44
N VAL A 343 -0.89 5.96 -8.53
CA VAL A 343 -1.22 4.63 -9.05
C VAL A 343 0.06 3.84 -9.31
N LYS A 344 1.03 4.42 -10.03
CA LYS A 344 2.32 3.78 -10.31
C LYS A 344 3.11 3.47 -9.04
N SER A 345 3.13 4.38 -8.06
CA SER A 345 3.80 4.14 -6.77
C SER A 345 3.16 3.00 -5.99
N LEU A 346 1.84 2.93 -5.95
CA LEU A 346 1.10 1.87 -5.26
C LEU A 346 1.30 0.50 -5.94
N GLU A 347 1.31 0.46 -7.27
CA GLU A 347 1.61 -0.77 -8.04
C GLU A 347 3.08 -1.20 -7.88
N THR A 348 4.01 -0.24 -7.85
CA THR A 348 5.44 -0.51 -7.65
C THR A 348 5.69 -1.07 -6.25
N TRP A 349 5.07 -0.49 -5.21
CA TRP A 349 5.13 -1.02 -3.84
C TRP A 349 4.51 -2.41 -3.74
N ASN A 350 3.39 -2.66 -4.44
CA ASN A 350 2.79 -3.99 -4.53
C ASN A 350 3.79 -5.05 -5.02
N VAL A 351 4.52 -4.75 -6.10
CA VAL A 351 5.54 -5.65 -6.66
C VAL A 351 6.68 -5.86 -5.66
N ALA A 352 7.23 -4.78 -5.09
CA ALA A 352 8.28 -4.87 -4.08
C ALA A 352 7.82 -5.68 -2.85
N GLY A 353 6.59 -5.46 -2.40
CA GLY A 353 5.99 -6.15 -1.27
C GLY A 353 5.83 -7.64 -1.50
N ALA A 354 5.34 -8.03 -2.69
CA ALA A 354 5.18 -9.43 -3.08
C ALA A 354 6.51 -10.18 -3.11
N ILE A 355 7.58 -9.54 -3.59
CA ILE A 355 8.93 -10.13 -3.69
C ILE A 355 9.60 -10.25 -2.32
N HIS A 356 9.56 -9.20 -1.50
CA HIS A 356 10.36 -9.15 -0.27
C HIS A 356 9.64 -9.65 0.98
N PHE A 357 8.31 -9.51 1.04
CA PHE A 357 7.49 -9.83 2.21
C PHE A 357 6.37 -10.85 1.90
N GLY A 358 6.15 -11.19 0.63
CA GLY A 358 5.16 -12.17 0.16
C GLY A 358 5.77 -13.54 -0.13
N LYS A 359 5.00 -14.38 -0.84
CA LYS A 359 5.41 -15.73 -1.29
C LYS A 359 5.62 -15.79 -2.81
N MET A 360 5.83 -14.65 -3.47
CA MET A 360 6.07 -14.61 -4.90
C MET A 360 7.35 -15.38 -5.25
N ASP A 361 7.28 -16.28 -6.23
CA ASP A 361 8.46 -16.97 -6.74
C ASP A 361 9.13 -16.15 -7.85
N ALA A 362 10.31 -15.61 -7.51
CA ALA A 362 11.13 -14.83 -8.43
C ALA A 362 12.36 -15.60 -8.95
N SER A 363 12.48 -16.90 -8.66
CA SER A 363 13.64 -17.73 -9.02
C SER A 363 13.96 -17.74 -10.52
N SER A 364 12.93 -17.56 -11.36
CA SER A 364 13.06 -17.47 -12.82
C SER A 364 13.95 -16.30 -13.29
N LEU A 365 14.16 -15.26 -12.48
CA LEU A 365 14.99 -14.09 -12.81
C LEU A 365 16.49 -14.34 -12.79
N ASN A 366 16.96 -15.36 -12.07
CA ASN A 366 18.40 -15.68 -11.98
C ASN A 366 19.05 -15.87 -13.37
N PHE A 367 18.24 -16.21 -14.38
CA PHE A 367 18.69 -16.38 -15.76
C PHE A 367 18.71 -15.08 -16.60
N LEU A 368 17.81 -14.11 -16.35
CA LEU A 368 17.89 -12.81 -17.06
C LEU A 368 19.18 -12.07 -16.69
N GLN A 369 19.68 -12.28 -15.47
CA GLN A 369 20.94 -11.71 -15.02
C GLN A 369 22.16 -12.41 -15.63
N SER A 370 22.06 -13.71 -15.97
CA SER A 370 23.16 -14.45 -16.60
C SER A 370 23.33 -14.16 -18.09
N LEU A 371 22.33 -13.59 -18.76
CA LEU A 371 22.39 -13.25 -20.19
C LEU A 371 22.96 -11.84 -20.49
N GLY A 372 23.43 -11.13 -19.47
CA GLY A 372 23.87 -9.74 -19.59
C GLY A 372 22.73 -8.78 -19.25
N GLY A 373 22.94 -8.00 -18.19
CA GLY A 373 22.00 -7.00 -17.71
C GLY A 373 21.51 -6.10 -18.84
N ILE A 374 20.27 -5.67 -18.71
CA ILE A 374 19.60 -4.71 -19.59
C ILE A 374 20.54 -3.51 -19.78
N ARG A 375 21.29 -3.49 -20.89
CA ARG A 375 21.96 -2.30 -21.40
C ARG A 375 20.97 -1.64 -22.35
N GLU A 376 20.47 -0.50 -21.85
CA GLU A 376 19.76 0.62 -22.49
C GLU A 376 18.38 0.38 -23.13
#